data_AF-A0A2N6MAW2-F1
#
_entry.id   AF-A0A2N6MAW2-F1
#
_cell.length_a   1.000
_cell.length_b   1.000
_cell.length_c   1.000
_cell.angle_alpha   90.00
_cell.angle_beta   90.00
_cell.angle_gamma   90.00
#
_symmetry.space_group_name_H-M   'P 1'
#
loop_
_entity.id
_entity.type
_entity.pdbx_description
1 polymer ?
#
loop_
_entity_poly.entity_id
_entity_poly.type
_entity_poly.pdbx_seq_one_letter_code
_entity_poly.pdbx_strand_id
1 'polypeptide(L)'
;DDISVVLGLPYLSQEQFEKEKAQLISQLSGPHTMKFRGEDVSLNITKVWVMPEGYGSLLWCEAQPKKTAAMPDFTKVSVAIVDIGHQTIDCLMIDNFRFARGASKSEDFGMSKFYELVAAEIEGADSQSLALIAAVNRPKGDRYYRPRGVGKPANLDDFLPNLIEMFSREICSRVLAWLPERVTDVILTGGGGEFFWEDVQRLLKEAKINAHLASPSRQANALGQFIYAEAQLSANRSSRA
;
A
#
# COMPACT_ATOMS: atom_id res chain seq x y z
N ASP A 1 23.16 -16.06 10.08
CA ASP A 1 22.07 -16.77 9.38
C ASP A 1 21.97 -16.37 7.93
N ASP A 2 21.64 -17.32 7.05
CA ASP A 2 21.31 -17.04 5.66
C ASP A 2 19.83 -16.67 5.54
N ILE A 3 19.56 -15.50 4.96
CA ILE A 3 18.20 -15.01 4.75
C ILE A 3 17.94 -14.71 3.28
N SER A 4 16.67 -14.74 2.91
CA SER A 4 16.17 -14.25 1.63
C SER A 4 15.22 -13.10 1.88
N VAL A 5 15.27 -12.06 1.05
CA VAL A 5 14.48 -10.84 1.21
C VAL A 5 13.56 -10.68 0.01
N VAL A 6 12.29 -10.36 0.27
CA VAL A 6 11.36 -9.84 -0.74
C VAL A 6 10.99 -8.43 -0.33
N LEU A 7 10.95 -7.51 -1.31
CA LEU A 7 10.54 -6.13 -1.09
C LEU A 7 9.67 -5.62 -2.24
N GLY A 8 8.84 -4.63 -1.92
CA GLY A 8 8.10 -3.82 -2.87
C GLY A 8 8.94 -2.65 -3.39
N LEU A 9 8.69 -2.22 -4.61
CA LEU A 9 9.23 -1.00 -5.20
C LEU A 9 8.11 -0.28 -5.97
N PRO A 10 7.89 1.02 -5.74
CA PRO A 10 6.97 1.81 -6.55
C PRO A 10 7.27 1.69 -8.04
N TYR A 11 6.23 1.53 -8.85
CA TYR A 11 6.38 1.33 -10.29
C TYR A 11 6.07 2.63 -11.04
N LEU A 12 7.09 3.46 -11.27
CA LEU A 12 6.94 4.70 -12.04
C LEU A 12 7.08 4.46 -13.55
N SER A 13 8.09 3.67 -13.93
CA SER A 13 8.32 3.25 -15.31
C SER A 13 9.13 1.96 -15.33
N GLN A 14 9.11 1.27 -16.47
CA GLN A 14 9.88 0.06 -16.65
C GLN A 14 11.40 0.30 -16.48
N GLU A 15 11.91 1.41 -16.98
CA GLU A 15 13.34 1.76 -16.90
C GLU A 15 13.74 2.06 -15.46
N GLN A 16 12.95 2.87 -14.75
CA GLN A 16 13.19 3.21 -13.35
C GLN A 16 13.15 1.94 -12.49
N PHE A 17 12.13 1.10 -12.68
CA PHE A 17 11.95 -0.10 -11.89
C PHE A 17 13.14 -1.07 -12.00
N GLU A 18 13.64 -1.37 -13.20
CA GLU A 18 14.78 -2.31 -13.33
C GLU A 18 16.09 -1.71 -12.82
N LYS A 19 16.31 -0.39 -13.01
CA LYS A 19 17.49 0.30 -12.49
C LYS A 19 17.55 0.24 -10.96
N GLU A 20 16.48 0.66 -10.30
CA GLU A 20 16.40 0.68 -8.84
C GLU A 20 16.36 -0.72 -8.24
N LYS A 21 15.67 -1.67 -8.88
CA LYS A 21 15.74 -3.08 -8.52
C LYS A 21 17.16 -3.62 -8.53
N ALA A 22 17.94 -3.35 -9.59
CA ALA A 22 19.34 -3.80 -9.65
C ALA A 22 20.19 -3.18 -8.53
N GLN A 23 19.95 -1.90 -8.24
CA GLN A 23 20.61 -1.20 -7.13
C GLN A 23 20.25 -1.82 -5.77
N LEU A 24 18.97 -2.09 -5.50
CA LEU A 24 18.51 -2.70 -4.26
C LEU A 24 19.08 -4.10 -4.06
N ILE A 25 19.09 -4.93 -5.11
CA ILE A 25 19.70 -6.26 -5.07
C ILE A 25 21.19 -6.14 -4.73
N SER A 26 21.91 -5.23 -5.38
CA SER A 26 23.34 -5.01 -5.14
C SER A 26 23.64 -4.55 -3.71
N GLN A 27 22.85 -3.59 -3.19
CA GLN A 27 23.05 -3.02 -1.84
C GLN A 27 22.69 -3.99 -0.72
N LEU A 28 21.68 -4.84 -0.93
CA LEU A 28 21.20 -5.75 0.10
C LEU A 28 21.91 -7.10 0.09
N SER A 29 22.45 -7.56 -1.03
CA SER A 29 23.06 -8.91 -1.09
C SER A 29 24.37 -9.00 -0.30
N GLY A 30 24.61 -10.16 0.31
CA GLY A 30 25.86 -10.46 1.02
C GLY A 30 25.77 -10.29 2.55
N PRO A 31 26.93 -10.27 3.23
CA PRO A 31 26.99 -10.25 4.69
C PRO A 31 26.73 -8.86 5.26
N HIS A 32 25.93 -8.82 6.33
CA HIS A 32 25.63 -7.64 7.14
C HIS A 32 25.90 -7.95 8.61
N THR A 33 26.47 -6.98 9.31
CA THR A 33 26.70 -7.05 10.75
C THR A 33 26.10 -5.80 11.41
N MET A 34 25.32 -6.00 12.45
CA MET A 34 24.65 -4.93 13.19
C MET A 34 24.65 -5.22 14.68
N LYS A 35 24.54 -4.17 15.51
CA LYS A 35 24.30 -4.32 16.95
C LYS A 35 22.81 -4.24 17.24
N PHE A 36 22.25 -5.30 17.81
CA PHE A 36 20.86 -5.32 18.26
C PHE A 36 20.83 -5.60 19.76
N ARG A 37 20.30 -4.65 20.54
CA ARG A 37 20.22 -4.73 22.01
C ARG A 37 21.56 -5.04 22.70
N GLY A 38 22.67 -4.56 22.11
CA GLY A 38 24.02 -4.74 22.63
C GLY A 38 24.75 -6.00 22.13
N GLU A 39 24.06 -6.88 21.41
CA GLU A 39 24.63 -8.09 20.82
C GLU A 39 24.97 -7.87 19.34
N ASP A 40 26.08 -8.48 18.90
CA ASP A 40 26.44 -8.51 17.48
C ASP A 40 25.58 -9.55 16.77
N VAL A 41 24.83 -9.11 15.77
CA VAL A 41 24.00 -9.94 14.90
C VAL A 41 24.60 -9.91 13.50
N SER A 42 24.93 -11.09 12.97
CA SER A 42 25.42 -11.26 11.61
C SER A 42 24.44 -12.07 10.77
N LEU A 43 24.04 -11.49 9.64
CA LEU A 43 23.14 -12.10 8.68
C LEU A 43 23.74 -12.02 7.28
N ASN A 44 23.42 -12.97 6.43
CA ASN A 44 23.89 -13.04 5.06
C ASN A 44 22.67 -13.11 4.13
N ILE A 45 22.47 -12.08 3.33
CA ILE A 45 21.35 -12.00 2.38
C ILE A 45 21.77 -12.72 1.10
N THR A 46 21.23 -13.92 0.91
CA THR A 46 21.59 -14.80 -0.22
C THR A 46 20.74 -14.57 -1.46
N LYS A 47 19.53 -14.02 -1.28
CA LYS A 47 18.57 -13.76 -2.36
C LYS A 47 17.77 -12.50 -2.05
N VAL A 48 17.52 -11.72 -3.09
CA VAL A 48 16.69 -10.53 -3.04
C VAL A 48 15.72 -10.58 -4.21
N TRP A 49 14.42 -10.56 -3.93
CA TRP A 49 13.38 -10.41 -4.93
C TRP A 49 12.70 -9.06 -4.76
N VAL A 50 12.45 -8.39 -5.88
CA VAL A 50 11.79 -7.09 -5.91
C VAL A 50 10.55 -7.20 -6.79
N MET A 51 9.40 -6.78 -6.26
CA MET A 51 8.12 -6.75 -6.98
C MET A 51 7.51 -5.35 -6.96
N PRO A 52 6.61 -5.02 -7.90
CA PRO A 52 5.84 -3.78 -7.86
C PRO A 52 5.08 -3.65 -6.53
N GLU A 53 5.14 -2.47 -5.92
CA GLU A 53 4.39 -2.15 -4.70
C GLU A 53 2.89 -2.32 -4.91
N GLY A 54 2.17 -2.84 -3.90
CA GLY A 54 0.79 -3.29 -4.02
C GLY A 54 0.60 -4.72 -4.54
N TYR A 55 1.50 -5.27 -5.38
CA TYR A 55 1.30 -6.58 -6.01
C TYR A 55 1.15 -7.73 -5.00
N GLY A 56 1.85 -7.68 -3.87
CA GLY A 56 1.70 -8.67 -2.80
C GLY A 56 0.26 -8.75 -2.30
N SER A 57 -0.49 -7.65 -2.30
CA SER A 57 -1.88 -7.63 -1.83
C SER A 57 -2.78 -8.54 -2.67
N LEU A 58 -2.53 -8.65 -3.97
CA LEU A 58 -3.24 -9.60 -4.84
C LEU A 58 -2.93 -11.05 -4.45
N LEU A 59 -1.65 -11.38 -4.19
CA LEU A 59 -1.25 -12.71 -3.75
C LEU A 59 -1.89 -13.06 -2.41
N TRP A 60 -1.94 -12.09 -1.50
CA TRP A 60 -2.59 -12.25 -0.21
C TRP A 60 -4.09 -12.54 -0.36
N CYS A 61 -4.80 -11.75 -1.18
CA CYS A 61 -6.23 -11.93 -1.45
C CYS A 61 -6.55 -13.32 -2.01
N GLU A 62 -5.77 -13.79 -3.00
CA GLU A 62 -5.97 -15.12 -3.60
C GLU A 62 -5.60 -16.28 -2.67
N ALA A 63 -4.65 -16.08 -1.76
CA ALA A 63 -4.26 -17.10 -0.80
C ALA A 63 -5.28 -17.27 0.35
N GLN A 64 -6.16 -16.30 0.56
CA GLN A 64 -7.18 -16.43 1.60
C GLN A 64 -8.26 -17.45 1.18
N PRO A 65 -8.80 -18.23 2.13
CA PRO A 65 -10.01 -19.02 1.86
C PRO A 65 -11.08 -18.07 1.31
N LYS A 66 -11.74 -18.43 0.20
CA LYS A 66 -12.81 -17.60 -0.39
C LYS A 66 -13.96 -17.46 0.61
N LYS A 67 -13.93 -16.40 1.44
CA LYS A 67 -14.87 -16.21 2.56
C LYS A 67 -16.26 -15.77 2.11
N THR A 68 -16.41 -15.30 0.87
CA THR A 68 -17.70 -14.90 0.31
C THR A 68 -17.76 -15.27 -1.17
N ALA A 69 -18.95 -15.64 -1.67
CA ALA A 69 -19.21 -15.84 -3.10
C ALA A 69 -19.05 -14.57 -3.96
N ALA A 70 -18.69 -13.44 -3.34
CA ALA A 70 -18.60 -12.12 -3.98
C ALA A 70 -17.19 -11.75 -4.44
N MET A 71 -16.12 -12.38 -3.91
CA MET A 71 -14.78 -12.14 -4.46
C MET A 71 -14.56 -12.99 -5.72
N PRO A 72 -14.22 -12.37 -6.86
CA PRO A 72 -13.90 -13.10 -8.06
C PRO A 72 -12.61 -13.91 -7.87
N ASP A 73 -12.39 -14.85 -8.78
CA ASP A 73 -11.10 -15.53 -8.91
C ASP A 73 -10.16 -14.58 -9.67
N PHE A 74 -9.30 -13.84 -8.97
CA PHE A 74 -8.40 -12.85 -9.58
C PHE A 74 -7.34 -13.49 -10.49
N THR A 75 -7.21 -14.82 -10.48
CA THR A 75 -6.38 -15.53 -11.47
C THR A 75 -6.99 -15.55 -12.88
N LYS A 76 -8.29 -15.26 -12.99
CA LYS A 76 -9.08 -15.37 -14.24
C LYS A 76 -9.68 -14.06 -14.72
N VAL A 77 -9.44 -12.96 -14.03
CA VAL A 77 -10.00 -11.65 -14.37
C VAL A 77 -8.91 -10.58 -14.47
N SER A 78 -9.23 -9.52 -15.20
CA SER A 78 -8.50 -8.26 -15.16
C SER A 78 -8.89 -7.50 -13.89
N VAL A 79 -7.91 -7.12 -13.08
CA VAL A 79 -8.11 -6.41 -11.80
C VAL A 79 -7.07 -5.31 -11.67
N ALA A 80 -7.48 -4.17 -11.14
CA ALA A 80 -6.57 -3.10 -10.75
C ALA A 80 -6.23 -3.19 -9.26
N ILE A 81 -5.01 -2.88 -8.90
CA ILE A 81 -4.57 -2.70 -7.50
C ILE A 81 -4.28 -1.23 -7.29
N VAL A 82 -4.79 -0.67 -6.20
CA VAL A 82 -4.52 0.70 -5.77
C VAL A 82 -3.98 0.63 -4.33
N ASP A 83 -2.66 0.74 -4.20
CA ASP A 83 -1.96 0.78 -2.91
C ASP A 83 -1.79 2.23 -2.49
N ILE A 84 -2.52 2.64 -1.45
CA ILE A 84 -2.47 4.02 -0.95
C ILE A 84 -1.50 4.05 0.24
N GLY A 85 -0.26 4.41 -0.07
CA GLY A 85 0.85 4.52 0.86
C GLY A 85 0.90 5.86 1.58
N HIS A 86 2.01 6.09 2.29
CA HIS A 86 2.23 7.37 2.95
C HIS A 86 2.53 8.47 1.94
N GLN A 87 3.42 8.23 0.98
CA GLN A 87 3.85 9.21 -0.01
C GLN A 87 3.16 9.02 -1.36
N THR A 88 2.94 7.76 -1.76
CA THR A 88 2.47 7.42 -3.10
C THR A 88 1.11 6.75 -3.11
N ILE A 89 0.51 6.77 -4.29
CA ILE A 89 -0.58 5.88 -4.69
C ILE A 89 -0.07 5.05 -5.88
N ASP A 90 0.04 3.75 -5.67
CA ASP A 90 0.56 2.81 -6.65
C ASP A 90 -0.61 2.10 -7.33
N CYS A 91 -0.76 2.35 -8.62
CA CYS A 91 -1.85 1.89 -9.47
C CYS A 91 -1.32 0.80 -10.40
N LEU A 92 -1.51 -0.47 -10.04
CA LEU A 92 -1.09 -1.61 -10.86
C LEU A 92 -2.25 -2.20 -11.64
N MET A 93 -2.04 -2.40 -12.94
CA MET A 93 -2.96 -3.16 -13.77
C MET A 93 -2.51 -4.61 -13.85
N ILE A 94 -3.43 -5.53 -13.54
CA ILE A 94 -3.19 -6.97 -13.59
C ILE A 94 -4.20 -7.62 -14.54
N ASP A 95 -3.72 -8.37 -15.51
CA ASP A 95 -4.58 -9.11 -16.44
C ASP A 95 -4.33 -10.61 -16.30
N ASN A 96 -5.31 -11.36 -15.80
CA ASN A 96 -5.21 -12.80 -15.56
C ASN A 96 -3.95 -13.17 -14.76
N PHE A 97 -3.77 -12.48 -13.63
CA PHE A 97 -2.61 -12.63 -12.75
C PHE A 97 -1.25 -12.23 -13.37
N ARG A 98 -1.24 -11.54 -14.51
CA ARG A 98 -0.03 -11.02 -15.15
C ARG A 98 0.06 -9.51 -15.00
N PHE A 99 1.21 -9.04 -14.54
CA PHE A 99 1.48 -7.62 -14.39
C PHE A 99 1.52 -6.89 -15.74
N ALA A 100 0.62 -5.94 -15.96
CA ALA A 100 0.53 -5.13 -17.17
C ALA A 100 1.33 -3.83 -17.01
N ARG A 101 2.64 -3.95 -17.23
CA ARG A 101 3.65 -2.88 -17.12
C ARG A 101 3.24 -1.54 -17.78
N GLY A 102 2.72 -1.59 -19.01
CA GLY A 102 2.38 -0.38 -19.77
C GLY A 102 1.11 0.35 -19.31
N ALA A 103 0.30 -0.28 -18.45
CA ALA A 103 -0.92 0.29 -17.89
C ALA A 103 -0.81 0.56 -16.39
N SER A 104 0.37 0.37 -15.81
CA SER A 104 0.63 0.56 -14.38
C SER A 104 1.44 1.82 -14.15
N LYS A 105 1.20 2.52 -13.03
CA LYS A 105 1.89 3.76 -12.66
C LYS A 105 1.92 3.96 -11.15
N SER A 106 2.75 4.88 -10.70
CA SER A 106 2.76 5.40 -9.34
C SER A 106 2.69 6.92 -9.41
N GLU A 107 1.96 7.54 -8.48
CA GLU A 107 1.86 9.00 -8.35
C GLU A 107 2.33 9.44 -6.96
N ASP A 108 2.99 10.61 -6.88
CA ASP A 108 3.33 11.29 -5.62
C ASP A 108 2.07 11.90 -4.98
N PHE A 109 1.18 11.02 -4.54
CA PHE A 109 -0.10 11.35 -3.93
C PHE A 109 -0.47 10.26 -2.92
N GLY A 110 -0.40 10.56 -1.63
CA GLY A 110 -0.69 9.59 -0.57
C GLY A 110 -1.21 10.25 0.71
N MET A 111 -1.14 9.52 1.82
CA MET A 111 -1.60 10.02 3.12
C MET A 111 -0.90 11.31 3.57
N SER A 112 0.35 11.56 3.14
CA SER A 112 1.07 12.80 3.43
C SER A 112 0.29 14.05 2.97
N LYS A 113 -0.30 13.99 1.78
CA LYS A 113 -1.15 15.06 1.22
C LYS A 113 -2.44 15.25 2.01
N PHE A 114 -3.01 14.16 2.52
CA PHE A 114 -4.14 14.26 3.42
C PHE A 114 -3.76 14.92 4.76
N TYR A 115 -2.61 14.57 5.34
CA TYR A 115 -2.13 15.20 6.57
C TYR A 115 -1.77 16.69 6.38
N GLU A 116 -1.31 17.09 5.20
CA GLU A 116 -1.14 18.51 4.83
C GLU A 116 -2.48 19.26 4.89
N LEU A 117 -3.57 18.68 4.37
CA LEU A 117 -4.92 19.27 4.46
C LEU A 117 -5.41 19.39 5.90
N VAL A 118 -5.23 18.33 6.71
CA VAL A 118 -5.63 18.36 8.12
C VAL A 118 -4.83 19.40 8.90
N ALA A 119 -3.52 19.51 8.66
CA ALA A 119 -2.67 20.48 9.33
C ALA A 119 -3.05 21.93 8.96
N ALA A 120 -3.51 22.18 7.73
CA ALA A 120 -3.93 23.51 7.29
C ALA A 120 -5.14 24.05 8.08
N GLU A 121 -5.98 23.18 8.62
CA GLU A 121 -7.14 23.55 9.45
C GLU A 121 -6.75 23.89 10.91
N ILE A 122 -5.50 23.67 11.31
CA ILE A 122 -5.05 23.79 12.70
C ILE A 122 -3.85 24.74 12.78
N GLU A 123 -4.04 25.90 13.42
CA GLU A 123 -2.97 26.87 13.60
C GLU A 123 -1.74 26.25 14.30
N GLY A 124 -0.57 26.41 13.66
CA GLY A 124 0.71 25.90 14.17
C GLY A 124 0.89 24.38 14.08
N ALA A 125 0.02 23.67 13.36
CA ALA A 125 0.19 22.24 13.12
C ALA A 125 1.32 21.95 12.12
N ASP A 126 1.95 20.79 12.32
CA ASP A 126 2.97 20.22 11.43
C ASP A 126 2.40 18.91 10.88
N SER A 127 2.27 18.81 9.56
CA SER A 127 1.72 17.64 8.86
C SER A 127 2.58 16.38 9.04
N GLN A 128 3.86 16.53 9.38
CA GLN A 128 4.79 15.44 9.64
C GLN A 128 4.83 15.01 11.11
N SER A 129 4.09 15.72 11.98
CA SER A 129 4.00 15.40 13.40
C SER A 129 3.38 14.01 13.62
N LEU A 130 4.15 13.11 14.25
CA LEU A 130 3.65 11.79 14.66
C LEU A 130 2.41 11.89 15.56
N ALA A 131 2.30 12.97 16.34
CA ALA A 131 1.14 13.21 17.19
C ALA A 131 -0.10 13.59 16.37
N LEU A 132 0.04 14.35 15.28
CA LEU A 132 -1.07 14.65 14.36
C LEU A 132 -1.50 13.38 13.63
N ILE A 133 -0.54 12.66 13.04
CA ILE A 133 -0.78 11.41 12.32
C ILE A 133 -1.51 10.41 13.22
N ALA A 134 -1.05 10.25 14.46
CA ALA A 134 -1.71 9.38 15.44
C ALA A 134 -3.13 9.87 15.77
N ALA A 135 -3.35 11.17 15.97
CA ALA A 135 -4.67 11.72 16.28
C ALA A 135 -5.68 11.52 15.13
N VAL A 136 -5.25 11.68 13.88
CA VAL A 136 -6.09 11.47 12.68
C VAL A 136 -6.56 10.01 12.57
N ASN A 137 -5.69 9.05 12.93
CA ASN A 137 -5.98 7.62 12.83
C ASN A 137 -6.74 7.05 14.05
N ARG A 138 -7.12 7.88 15.04
CA ARG A 138 -7.93 7.43 16.18
C ARG A 138 -9.40 7.24 15.79
N PRO A 139 -10.16 6.45 16.55
CA PRO A 139 -11.62 6.38 16.42
C PRO A 139 -12.27 7.76 16.60
N LYS A 140 -13.42 7.97 15.94
CA LYS A 140 -14.28 9.13 16.15
C LYS A 140 -14.62 9.25 17.65
N GLY A 141 -14.54 10.46 18.19
CA GLY A 141 -14.69 10.77 19.61
C GLY A 141 -13.36 10.92 20.35
N ASP A 142 -12.26 10.34 19.83
CA ASP A 142 -10.93 10.37 20.47
C ASP A 142 -9.89 11.19 19.69
N ARG A 143 -10.34 11.89 18.64
CA ARG A 143 -9.47 12.60 17.69
C ARG A 143 -9.14 14.01 18.15
N TYR A 144 -8.26 14.11 19.13
CA TYR A 144 -7.77 15.39 19.63
C TYR A 144 -6.29 15.57 19.31
N TYR A 145 -5.93 16.73 18.76
CA TYR A 145 -4.54 17.10 18.48
C TYR A 145 -4.20 18.45 19.11
N ARG A 146 -3.03 18.55 19.76
CA ARG A 146 -2.54 19.81 20.33
C ARG A 146 -1.15 20.11 19.75
N PRO A 147 -1.02 21.14 18.90
CA PRO A 147 0.28 21.63 18.47
C PRO A 147 1.12 22.10 19.66
N ARG A 148 2.45 22.08 19.52
CA ARG A 148 3.36 22.55 20.60
C ARG A 148 3.11 24.04 20.85
N GLY A 149 3.00 24.41 22.14
CA GLY A 149 2.79 25.80 22.55
C GLY A 149 1.34 26.29 22.48
N VAL A 150 0.40 25.49 21.96
CA VAL A 150 -1.01 25.85 21.88
C VAL A 150 -1.76 25.36 23.13
N GLY A 151 -2.54 26.26 23.76
CA GLY A 151 -3.20 25.98 25.04
C GLY A 151 -4.40 25.03 24.98
N LYS A 152 -5.06 24.89 23.82
CA LYS A 152 -6.25 24.05 23.64
C LYS A 152 -6.04 23.05 22.49
N PRO A 153 -6.48 21.78 22.65
CA PRO A 153 -6.45 20.81 21.56
C PRO A 153 -7.53 21.15 20.52
N ALA A 154 -7.23 20.93 19.25
CA ALA A 154 -8.21 20.88 18.18
C ALA A 154 -8.97 19.55 18.26
N ASN A 155 -10.30 19.62 18.15
CA ASN A 155 -11.15 18.46 17.92
C ASN A 155 -11.21 18.19 16.42
N LEU A 156 -10.59 17.11 15.96
CA LEU A 156 -10.52 16.83 14.53
C LEU A 156 -11.89 16.42 13.98
N ASP A 157 -12.80 15.89 14.81
CA ASP A 157 -14.12 15.46 14.34
C ASP A 157 -14.99 16.61 13.82
N ASP A 158 -14.63 17.86 14.12
CA ASP A 158 -15.36 19.05 13.66
C ASP A 158 -15.21 19.29 12.14
N PHE A 159 -14.10 18.83 11.53
CA PHE A 159 -13.79 19.08 10.12
C PHE A 159 -13.25 17.87 9.35
N LEU A 160 -12.65 16.88 10.04
CA LEU A 160 -12.03 15.70 9.43
C LEU A 160 -12.99 14.91 8.52
N PRO A 161 -14.28 14.69 8.85
CA PRO A 161 -15.20 14.00 7.94
C PRO A 161 -15.33 14.67 6.56
N ASN A 162 -15.34 16.01 6.51
CA ASN A 162 -15.41 16.75 5.25
C ASN A 162 -14.11 16.60 4.44
N LEU A 163 -12.96 16.62 5.12
CA LEU A 163 -11.67 16.39 4.47
C LEU A 163 -11.55 14.95 3.94
N ILE A 164 -12.04 13.96 4.69
CA ILE A 164 -12.07 12.55 4.26
C ILE A 164 -12.90 12.41 2.97
N GLU A 165 -14.10 12.98 2.94
CA GLU A 165 -14.97 12.93 1.76
C GLU A 165 -14.32 13.64 0.56
N MET A 166 -13.75 14.82 0.75
CA MET A 166 -13.06 15.57 -0.29
C MET A 166 -11.87 14.79 -0.87
N PHE A 167 -11.03 14.22 0.00
CA PHE A 167 -9.85 13.47 -0.42
C PHE A 167 -10.23 12.13 -1.07
N SER A 168 -11.30 11.47 -0.60
CA SER A 168 -11.84 10.25 -1.21
C SER A 168 -12.35 10.49 -2.62
N ARG A 169 -12.98 11.65 -2.89
CA ARG A 169 -13.37 12.06 -4.24
C ARG A 169 -12.18 12.28 -5.15
N GLU A 170 -11.10 12.89 -4.63
CA GLU A 170 -9.86 13.07 -5.38
C GLU A 170 -9.19 11.72 -5.70
N ILE A 171 -9.10 10.81 -4.73
CA ILE A 171 -8.61 9.43 -4.94
C ILE A 171 -9.45 8.77 -6.04
N CYS A 172 -10.78 8.77 -5.92
CA CYS A 172 -11.66 8.12 -6.88
C CYS A 172 -11.53 8.73 -8.29
N SER A 173 -11.46 10.06 -8.40
CA SER A 173 -11.26 10.77 -9.66
C SER A 173 -9.97 10.32 -10.35
N ARG A 174 -8.84 10.25 -9.62
CA ARG A 174 -7.55 9.78 -10.13
C ARG A 174 -7.59 8.33 -10.58
N VAL A 175 -8.19 7.46 -9.76
CA VAL A 175 -8.33 6.04 -10.06
C VAL A 175 -9.15 5.86 -11.33
N LEU A 176 -10.33 6.48 -11.43
CA LEU A 176 -11.21 6.37 -12.60
C LEU A 176 -10.59 6.97 -13.87
N ALA A 177 -9.85 8.08 -13.76
CA ALA A 177 -9.14 8.67 -14.90
C ALA A 177 -8.01 7.77 -15.44
N TRP A 178 -7.44 6.92 -14.58
CA TRP A 178 -6.42 5.95 -14.96
C TRP A 178 -6.98 4.60 -15.41
N LEU A 179 -8.09 4.16 -14.80
CA LEU A 179 -8.57 2.79 -14.90
C LEU A 179 -8.89 2.41 -16.36
N PRO A 180 -8.30 1.33 -16.90
CA PRO A 180 -8.66 0.87 -18.23
C PRO A 180 -10.14 0.46 -18.32
N GLU A 181 -10.83 0.84 -19.40
CA GLU A 181 -12.30 0.67 -19.55
C GLU A 181 -12.82 -0.76 -19.31
N ARG A 182 -12.01 -1.78 -19.60
CA ARG A 182 -12.39 -3.20 -19.44
C ARG A 182 -12.35 -3.71 -18.00
N VAL A 183 -11.80 -2.93 -17.07
CA VAL A 183 -11.56 -3.35 -15.69
C VAL A 183 -12.76 -2.99 -14.84
N THR A 184 -13.36 -4.00 -14.24
CA THR A 184 -14.53 -3.84 -13.36
C THR A 184 -14.19 -4.03 -11.90
N ASP A 185 -12.99 -4.50 -11.57
CA ASP A 185 -12.61 -4.89 -10.22
C ASP A 185 -11.35 -4.14 -9.78
N VAL A 186 -11.41 -3.54 -8.60
CA VAL A 186 -10.32 -2.79 -7.97
C VAL A 186 -10.06 -3.33 -6.58
N ILE A 187 -8.82 -3.70 -6.28
CA ILE A 187 -8.35 -4.02 -4.94
C ILE A 187 -7.71 -2.77 -4.35
N LEU A 188 -8.31 -2.22 -3.29
CA LEU A 188 -7.70 -1.20 -2.45
C LEU A 188 -6.82 -1.86 -1.39
N THR A 189 -5.66 -1.29 -1.14
CA THR A 189 -4.71 -1.78 -0.14
C THR A 189 -3.91 -0.62 0.48
N GLY A 190 -3.01 -0.92 1.42
CA GLY A 190 -2.21 0.06 2.12
C GLY A 190 -2.94 0.74 3.28
N GLY A 191 -2.26 1.69 3.93
CA GLY A 191 -2.83 2.41 5.06
C GLY A 191 -3.97 3.35 4.67
N GLY A 192 -3.86 4.00 3.51
CA GLY A 192 -4.92 4.84 2.97
C GLY A 192 -6.10 4.02 2.43
N GLY A 193 -5.88 2.82 1.90
CA GLY A 193 -6.95 1.95 1.41
C GLY A 193 -7.97 1.59 2.50
N GLU A 194 -7.48 1.28 3.71
CA GLU A 194 -8.33 1.06 4.88
C GLU A 194 -8.96 2.36 5.40
N PHE A 195 -8.16 3.43 5.48
CA PHE A 195 -8.60 4.70 6.04
C PHE A 195 -9.75 5.35 5.24
N PHE A 196 -9.70 5.26 3.91
CA PHE A 196 -10.70 5.83 3.00
C PHE A 196 -11.72 4.80 2.46
N TRP A 197 -11.72 3.58 2.99
CA TRP A 197 -12.48 2.46 2.43
C TRP A 197 -13.96 2.78 2.20
N GLU A 198 -14.64 3.31 3.22
CA GLU A 198 -16.10 3.52 3.18
C GLU A 198 -16.52 4.46 2.03
N ASP A 199 -15.84 5.60 1.88
CA ASP A 199 -16.16 6.59 0.86
C ASP A 199 -15.67 6.18 -0.54
N VAL A 200 -14.44 5.66 -0.65
CA VAL A 200 -13.91 5.24 -1.95
C VAL A 200 -14.69 4.04 -2.51
N GLN A 201 -15.06 3.07 -1.67
CA GLN A 201 -15.91 1.94 -2.10
C GLN A 201 -17.25 2.44 -2.65
N ARG A 202 -17.90 3.38 -1.95
CA ARG A 202 -19.18 3.96 -2.38
C ARG A 202 -19.05 4.67 -3.72
N LEU A 203 -18.03 5.52 -3.87
CA LEU A 203 -17.79 6.29 -5.11
C LEU A 203 -17.44 5.38 -6.30
N LEU A 204 -16.61 4.35 -6.10
CA LEU A 204 -16.30 3.36 -7.14
C LEU A 204 -17.56 2.56 -7.54
N LYS A 205 -18.41 2.21 -6.58
CA LYS A 205 -19.68 1.53 -6.85
C LYS A 205 -20.64 2.40 -7.68
N GLU A 206 -20.71 3.70 -7.44
CA GLU A 206 -21.47 4.65 -8.26
C GLU A 206 -20.96 4.66 -9.72
N ALA A 207 -19.66 4.47 -9.92
CA ALA A 207 -19.02 4.30 -11.23
C ALA A 207 -19.08 2.86 -11.80
N LYS A 208 -19.87 1.96 -11.17
CA LYS A 208 -20.00 0.53 -11.55
C LYS A 208 -18.70 -0.28 -11.47
N ILE A 209 -17.80 0.12 -10.57
CA ILE A 209 -16.58 -0.61 -10.24
C ILE A 209 -16.78 -1.38 -8.94
N ASN A 210 -16.46 -2.68 -8.97
CA ASN A 210 -16.45 -3.56 -7.81
C ASN A 210 -15.15 -3.33 -7.03
N ALA A 211 -15.25 -2.61 -5.92
CA ALA A 211 -14.11 -2.42 -5.02
C ALA A 211 -14.02 -3.55 -4.00
N HIS A 212 -12.79 -3.99 -3.74
CA HIS A 212 -12.41 -4.99 -2.75
C HIS A 212 -11.36 -4.39 -1.82
N LEU A 213 -11.42 -4.68 -0.53
CA LEU A 213 -10.37 -4.29 0.41
C LEU A 213 -9.49 -5.49 0.70
N ALA A 214 -8.19 -5.39 0.42
CA ALA A 214 -7.25 -6.38 0.92
C ALA A 214 -7.25 -6.29 2.45
N SER A 215 -7.50 -7.39 3.15
CA SER A 215 -7.62 -7.37 4.62
C SER A 215 -6.67 -8.38 5.26
N PRO A 216 -5.80 -7.97 6.21
CA PRO A 216 -5.59 -6.60 6.70
C PRO A 216 -4.84 -5.70 5.71
N SER A 217 -5.40 -4.53 5.38
CA SER A 217 -4.94 -3.66 4.28
C SER A 217 -3.51 -3.17 4.43
N ARG A 218 -3.14 -2.71 5.63
CA ARG A 218 -1.79 -2.21 5.93
C ARG A 218 -0.68 -3.25 5.76
N GLN A 219 -1.01 -4.54 5.84
CA GLN A 219 -0.04 -5.63 5.87
C GLN A 219 -0.16 -6.54 4.64
N ALA A 220 -1.24 -6.44 3.87
CA ALA A 220 -1.54 -7.34 2.75
C ALA A 220 -0.39 -7.44 1.75
N ASN A 221 0.25 -6.31 1.40
CA ASN A 221 1.39 -6.31 0.49
C ASN A 221 2.56 -7.14 1.05
N ALA A 222 2.94 -6.91 2.31
CA ALA A 222 4.03 -7.64 2.97
C ALA A 222 3.70 -9.14 3.17
N LEU A 223 2.45 -9.46 3.53
CA LEU A 223 2.00 -10.84 3.69
C LEU A 223 2.02 -11.60 2.36
N GLY A 224 1.63 -10.95 1.27
CA GLY A 224 1.75 -11.53 -0.07
C GLY A 224 3.18 -11.67 -0.57
N GLN A 225 4.05 -10.71 -0.26
CA GLN A 225 5.49 -10.81 -0.50
C GLN A 225 6.11 -12.02 0.22
N PHE A 226 5.68 -12.27 1.46
CA PHE A 226 6.08 -13.46 2.20
C PHE A 226 5.62 -14.76 1.51
N ILE A 227 4.35 -14.84 1.09
CA ILE A 227 3.82 -15.98 0.31
C ILE A 227 4.62 -16.21 -0.97
N TYR A 228 4.96 -15.12 -1.68
CA TYR A 228 5.80 -15.20 -2.87
C TYR A 228 7.18 -15.79 -2.55
N ALA A 229 7.82 -15.35 -1.47
CA ALA A 229 9.12 -15.87 -1.02
C ALA A 229 9.07 -17.38 -0.80
N GLU A 230 8.06 -17.85 -0.06
CA GLU A 230 7.87 -19.28 0.24
C GLU A 230 7.67 -20.11 -1.04
N ALA A 231 6.91 -19.59 -2.00
CA ALA A 231 6.74 -20.23 -3.31
C ALA A 231 8.07 -20.30 -4.10
N GLN A 232 8.88 -19.23 -4.08
CA GLN A 232 10.19 -19.23 -4.74
C GLN A 232 11.18 -20.21 -4.08
N LEU A 233 11.15 -20.33 -2.76
CA LEU A 233 12.02 -21.25 -2.03
C LEU A 233 11.62 -22.71 -2.26
N SER A 234 10.33 -23.03 -2.27
CA SER A 234 9.84 -24.40 -2.55
C SER A 234 10.16 -24.85 -3.98
N ALA A 235 9.95 -24.00 -4.98
CA ALA A 235 10.28 -24.30 -6.38
C ALA A 235 11.77 -24.59 -6.59
N ASN A 236 12.64 -23.88 -5.85
CA ASN A 236 14.09 -24.10 -5.88
C ASN A 236 14.54 -25.38 -5.15
N ARG A 237 13.72 -25.91 -4.23
CA ARG A 237 13.98 -27.22 -3.61
C ARG A 237 13.55 -28.35 -4.53
N SER A 238 12.41 -28.23 -5.20
CA SER A 238 11.93 -29.23 -6.16
C SER A 238 12.79 -29.34 -7.42
N SER A 239 13.50 -28.28 -7.82
CA SER A 239 14.41 -28.31 -8.97
C SER A 239 15.81 -28.89 -8.66
N ARG A 240 16.12 -29.13 -7.38
CA ARG A 240 17.38 -29.70 -6.90
C ARG A 240 17.26 -31.16 -6.43
N ALA A 241 16.04 -31.71 -6.41
CA ALA A 241 15.74 -33.10 -6.10
C ALA A 241 15.52 -33.89 -7.39
#